data_AF-W1DGT2-F1
#
_entry.id   AF-W1DGT2-F1
#
_cell.length_a   1.000
_cell.length_b   1.000
_cell.length_c   1.000
_cell.angle_alpha   90.00
_cell.angle_beta   90.00
_cell.angle_gamma   90.00
#
_symmetry.space_group_name_H-M   'P 1'
#
loop_
_entity.id
_entity.type
_entity.pdbx_description
1 polymer ?
#
loop_
_entity_poly.entity_id
_entity_poly.type
_entity_poly.pdbx_seq_one_letter_code
_entity_poly.pdbx_strand_id
1 'polypeptide(L)'
;MAKDTIALVISTLNNPFFVSLKDGAQKEADKLGYNLVVLDSQNNPAKELANVQDLTVRGTKLLLINPTDSDAVGNAVKMANQAKIPVITLDRQATKGDVVSHIASDNVQGGKMAGDYIAKKSG
;
A
#
# COMPACT_ATOMS: atom_id res chain seq x y z
N MET A 1 14.01 2.63 -24.41
CA MET A 1 13.34 1.44 -23.85
C MET A 1 12.09 1.91 -23.13
N ALA A 2 10.97 1.17 -23.20
CA ALA A 2 9.75 1.54 -22.49
C ALA A 2 9.99 1.42 -20.97
N LYS A 3 9.45 2.35 -20.17
CA LYS A 3 9.53 2.28 -18.70
C LYS A 3 8.71 1.08 -18.22
N ASP A 4 9.29 0.25 -17.35
CA ASP A 4 8.51 -0.77 -16.64
C ASP A 4 7.45 -0.09 -15.75
N THR A 5 6.27 -0.70 -15.69
CA THR A 5 5.15 -0.16 -14.91
C THR A 5 5.00 -0.91 -13.59
N ILE A 6 4.97 -0.16 -12.50
CA ILE A 6 4.63 -0.61 -11.15
C ILE A 6 3.33 0.07 -10.72
N ALA A 7 2.61 -0.54 -9.78
CA ALA A 7 1.34 0.00 -9.31
C ALA A 7 1.35 0.27 -7.81
N LEU A 8 0.63 1.31 -7.40
CA LEU A 8 0.27 1.61 -6.03
C LEU A 8 -1.25 1.65 -5.91
N VAL A 9 -1.82 0.69 -5.17
CA VAL A 9 -3.22 0.74 -4.73
C VAL A 9 -3.24 1.31 -3.32
N ILE A 10 -3.89 2.45 -3.14
CA ILE A 10 -3.93 3.16 -1.86
C ILE A 10 -5.33 3.11 -1.27
N SER A 11 -5.42 2.98 0.06
CA SER A 11 -6.72 2.87 0.75
C SER A 11 -7.59 4.10 0.51
N THR A 12 -7.01 5.31 0.65
CA THR A 12 -7.70 6.57 0.38
C THR A 12 -6.72 7.73 0.19
N LEU A 13 -7.10 8.72 -0.62
CA LEU A 13 -6.40 10.02 -0.73
C LEU A 13 -7.05 11.14 0.10
N ASN A 14 -8.06 10.84 0.93
CA ASN A 14 -8.65 11.84 1.83
C ASN A 14 -7.86 12.02 3.15
N ASN A 15 -6.85 11.19 3.39
CA ASN A 15 -5.95 11.28 4.52
C ASN A 15 -4.60 11.86 4.05
N PRO A 16 -4.14 13.02 4.59
CA PRO A 16 -2.87 13.64 4.21
C PRO A 16 -1.63 12.74 4.36
N PHE A 17 -1.66 11.78 5.29
CA PHE A 17 -0.58 10.80 5.44
C PHE A 17 -0.42 9.95 4.17
N PHE A 18 -1.54 9.47 3.61
CA PHE A 18 -1.54 8.65 2.40
C PHE A 18 -1.24 9.46 1.14
N VAL A 19 -1.59 10.75 1.11
CA VAL A 19 -1.12 11.65 0.05
C VAL A 19 0.41 11.74 0.08
N SER A 20 0.99 11.94 1.26
CA SER A 20 2.45 12.01 1.44
C SER A 20 3.15 10.71 1.07
N LEU A 21 2.57 9.56 1.44
CA LEU A 21 3.05 8.24 1.05
C LEU A 21 3.07 8.08 -0.48
N LYS A 22 1.97 8.43 -1.15
CA LYS A 22 1.86 8.39 -2.62
C LYS A 22 2.91 9.29 -3.27
N ASP A 23 3.07 10.53 -2.79
CA ASP A 23 4.04 11.48 -3.34
C ASP A 23 5.49 10.99 -3.17
N GLY A 24 5.80 10.38 -2.02
CA GLY A 24 7.09 9.74 -1.78
C GLY A 24 7.37 8.58 -2.74
N ALA A 25 6.38 7.70 -2.93
CA ALA A 25 6.48 6.59 -3.88
C ALA A 25 6.64 7.09 -5.33
N GLN A 26 5.88 8.11 -5.74
CA GLN A 26 5.98 8.71 -7.07
C GLN A 26 7.37 9.31 -7.32
N LYS A 27 7.89 10.08 -6.36
CA LYS A 27 9.21 10.71 -6.44
C LYS A 27 10.32 9.68 -6.65
N GLU A 28 10.31 8.58 -5.89
CA GLU A 28 11.34 7.54 -6.05
C GLU A 28 11.15 6.74 -7.34
N ALA A 29 9.90 6.44 -7.76
CA ALA A 29 9.63 5.81 -9.04
C ALA A 29 10.16 6.62 -10.22
N ASP A 30 9.95 7.94 -10.23
CA ASP A 30 10.46 8.84 -11.26
C ASP A 30 11.98 8.86 -11.31
N LYS A 31 12.63 8.92 -10.14
CA LYS A 31 14.10 8.87 -10.01
C LYS A 31 14.69 7.56 -10.52
N LEU A 32 14.02 6.43 -10.28
CA LEU A 32 14.43 5.10 -10.73
C LEU A 32 14.02 4.81 -12.19
N GLY A 33 13.24 5.70 -12.81
CA GLY A 33 12.80 5.55 -14.20
C GLY A 33 11.61 4.59 -14.40
N TYR A 34 10.86 4.27 -13.34
CA TYR A 34 9.63 3.48 -13.44
C TYR A 34 8.43 4.37 -13.81
N ASN A 35 7.39 3.76 -14.35
CA ASN A 35 6.06 4.36 -14.45
C ASN A 35 5.21 3.88 -13.28
N LEU A 36 4.76 4.79 -12.41
CA LEU A 36 3.91 4.44 -11.27
C LEU A 36 2.45 4.72 -11.61
N VAL A 37 1.62 3.68 -11.60
CA VAL A 37 0.16 3.80 -11.69
C VAL A 37 -0.42 3.83 -10.28
N VAL A 38 -1.08 4.92 -9.92
CA VAL A 38 -1.73 5.07 -8.62
C VAL A 38 -3.25 4.90 -8.75
N LEU A 39 -3.85 4.03 -7.94
CA LEU A 39 -5.29 3.82 -7.87
C LEU A 39 -5.82 4.04 -6.45
N ASP A 40 -6.82 4.92 -6.32
CA ASP A 40 -7.49 5.24 -5.05
C ASP A 40 -8.71 4.34 -4.80
N SER A 41 -8.65 3.55 -3.73
CA SER A 41 -9.70 2.63 -3.32
C SER A 41 -10.85 3.29 -2.54
N GLN A 42 -10.71 4.57 -2.15
CA GLN A 42 -11.77 5.35 -1.49
C GLN A 42 -12.36 4.68 -0.24
N ASN A 43 -11.50 4.01 0.54
CA ASN A 43 -11.88 3.19 1.69
C ASN A 43 -12.94 2.12 1.37
N ASN A 44 -12.94 1.59 0.15
CA ASN A 44 -13.87 0.55 -0.27
C ASN A 44 -13.10 -0.71 -0.70
N PRO A 45 -13.15 -1.81 0.08
CA PRO A 45 -12.47 -3.07 -0.26
C PRO A 45 -12.91 -3.69 -1.59
N ALA A 46 -14.17 -3.50 -2.01
CA ALA A 46 -14.63 -4.00 -3.31
C ALA A 46 -14.00 -3.21 -4.46
N LYS A 47 -13.82 -1.89 -4.29
CA LYS A 47 -13.09 -1.06 -5.25
C LYS A 47 -11.60 -1.40 -5.27
N GLU A 48 -11.01 -1.65 -4.11
CA GLU A 48 -9.62 -2.12 -3.99
C GLU A 48 -9.40 -3.44 -4.76
N LEU A 49 -10.31 -4.40 -4.62
CA LEU A 49 -10.28 -5.65 -5.38
C LEU A 49 -10.38 -5.39 -6.89
N ALA A 50 -11.31 -4.52 -7.32
CA ALA A 50 -11.46 -4.16 -8.72
C ALA A 50 -10.23 -3.43 -9.28
N ASN A 51 -9.60 -2.56 -8.49
CA ASN A 51 -8.34 -1.90 -8.84
C ASN A 51 -7.23 -2.94 -9.10
N VAL A 52 -7.06 -3.92 -8.20
CA VAL A 52 -6.06 -4.98 -8.39
C VAL A 52 -6.39 -5.85 -9.61
N GLN A 53 -7.66 -6.17 -9.84
CA GLN A 53 -8.09 -6.90 -11.04
C GLN A 53 -7.67 -6.17 -12.33
N ASP A 54 -7.92 -4.87 -12.43
CA ASP A 54 -7.50 -4.05 -13.57
C ASP A 54 -5.96 -4.08 -13.77
N LEU A 55 -5.19 -4.04 -12.69
CA LEU A 55 -3.72 -4.09 -12.75
C LEU A 55 -3.16 -5.44 -13.21
N THR A 56 -3.85 -6.55 -12.90
CA THR A 56 -3.48 -7.87 -13.41
C THR A 56 -3.65 -7.97 -14.92
N VAL A 57 -4.67 -7.31 -15.48
CA VAL A 57 -4.89 -7.21 -16.93
C VAL A 57 -3.86 -6.30 -17.59
N ARG A 58 -3.47 -5.19 -16.94
CA ARG A 58 -2.46 -4.24 -17.45
C ARG A 58 -1.02 -4.77 -17.44
N GLY A 59 -0.76 -5.91 -16.81
CA GLY A 59 0.58 -6.54 -16.82
C GLY A 59 1.63 -5.79 -15.99
N THR A 60 1.23 -5.21 -14.85
CA THR A 60 2.18 -4.52 -13.95
C THR A 60 3.20 -5.47 -13.35
N LYS A 61 4.43 -4.98 -13.12
CA LYS A 61 5.57 -5.81 -12.65
C LYS A 61 5.59 -6.02 -11.14
N LEU A 62 4.95 -5.13 -10.39
CA LEU A 62 4.95 -5.09 -8.93
C LEU A 62 3.70 -4.36 -8.46
N LEU A 63 3.06 -4.89 -7.41
CA LEU A 63 1.97 -4.24 -6.70
C LEU A 63 2.45 -3.76 -5.33
N LEU A 64 2.47 -2.44 -5.14
CA LEU A 64 2.47 -1.81 -3.83
C LEU A 64 1.00 -1.65 -3.40
N ILE A 65 0.66 -2.06 -2.18
CA ILE A 65 -0.71 -1.90 -1.67
C ILE A 65 -0.71 -1.38 -0.24
N ASN A 66 -1.47 -0.31 0.01
CA ASN A 66 -1.87 0.11 1.34
C ASN A 66 -3.33 -0.31 1.56
N PRO A 67 -3.56 -1.45 2.25
CA PRO A 67 -4.90 -2.02 2.40
C PRO A 67 -5.94 -1.08 3.02
N THR A 68 -7.15 -1.14 2.50
CA THR A 68 -8.34 -0.56 3.15
C THR A 68 -8.65 -1.27 4.46
N ASP A 69 -8.54 -2.60 4.45
CA ASP A 69 -8.75 -3.48 5.60
C ASP A 69 -7.80 -4.68 5.51
N SER A 70 -7.25 -5.12 6.63
CA SER A 70 -6.17 -6.12 6.65
C SER A 70 -6.65 -7.53 6.28
N ASP A 71 -7.93 -7.84 6.54
CA ASP A 71 -8.51 -9.16 6.22
C ASP A 71 -9.14 -9.19 4.82
N ALA A 72 -9.87 -8.13 4.45
CA ALA A 72 -10.57 -8.05 3.18
C ALA A 72 -9.61 -8.01 1.97
N VAL A 73 -8.45 -7.36 2.12
CA VAL A 73 -7.45 -7.23 1.05
C VAL A 73 -6.87 -8.59 0.61
N GLY A 74 -7.00 -9.64 1.44
CA GLY A 74 -6.42 -10.95 1.16
C GLY A 74 -6.85 -11.56 -0.17
N ASN A 75 -8.08 -11.28 -0.63
CA ASN A 75 -8.52 -11.73 -1.96
C ASN A 75 -7.81 -10.99 -3.09
N ALA A 76 -7.55 -9.69 -2.92
CA ALA A 76 -6.81 -8.89 -3.88
C ALA A 76 -5.34 -9.32 -3.95
N VAL A 77 -4.70 -9.57 -2.80
CA VAL A 77 -3.33 -10.10 -2.74
C VAL A 77 -3.22 -11.43 -3.47
N LYS A 78 -4.12 -12.38 -3.18
CA LYS A 78 -4.15 -13.69 -3.86
C LYS A 78 -4.35 -13.58 -5.36
N MET A 79 -5.19 -12.65 -5.82
CA MET A 79 -5.38 -12.39 -7.25
C MET A 79 -4.08 -11.92 -7.93
N ALA A 80 -3.37 -10.99 -7.30
CA ALA A 80 -2.05 -10.57 -7.78
C ALA A 80 -1.03 -11.72 -7.77
N ASN A 81 -1.00 -12.53 -6.69
CA ASN A 81 -0.12 -13.69 -6.60
C ASN A 81 -0.40 -14.73 -7.71
N GLN A 82 -1.67 -15.00 -8.02
CA GLN A 82 -2.07 -15.91 -9.12
C GLN A 82 -1.63 -15.39 -10.48
N ALA A 83 -1.64 -14.07 -10.68
CA ALA A 83 -1.09 -13.40 -11.85
C ALA A 83 0.45 -13.31 -11.84
N LYS A 84 1.12 -13.90 -10.84
CA LYS A 84 2.57 -13.85 -10.61
C LYS A 84 3.11 -12.43 -10.43
N ILE A 85 2.28 -11.53 -9.93
CA ILE A 85 2.67 -10.16 -9.57
C ILE A 85 3.11 -10.17 -8.11
N PRO A 86 4.37 -9.83 -7.78
CA PRO A 86 4.82 -9.71 -6.41
C PRO A 86 4.07 -8.57 -5.70
N VAL A 87 3.77 -8.77 -4.42
CA VAL A 87 3.00 -7.82 -3.60
C VAL A 87 3.86 -7.33 -2.45
N ILE A 88 3.89 -6.01 -2.25
CA ILE A 88 4.48 -5.35 -1.08
C ILE A 88 3.38 -4.56 -0.39
N THR A 89 3.21 -4.76 0.91
CA THR A 89 2.23 -4.00 1.70
C THR A 89 2.88 -2.78 2.33
N LEU A 90 2.16 -1.66 2.37
CA LEU A 90 2.60 -0.38 2.91
C LEU A 90 1.68 0.06 4.04
N ASP A 91 2.26 0.43 5.18
CA ASP A 91 1.59 0.94 6.40
C ASP A 91 0.65 -0.06 7.09
N ARG A 92 -0.27 -0.68 6.35
CA ARG A 92 -1.17 -1.73 6.82
C ARG A 92 -0.79 -3.06 6.18
N GLN A 93 -0.90 -4.12 6.95
CA GLN A 93 -0.57 -5.47 6.52
C GLN A 93 -1.78 -6.18 5.90
N ALA A 94 -1.54 -7.18 5.07
CA ALA A 94 -2.55 -8.16 4.67
C ALA A 94 -2.41 -9.39 5.59
N THR A 95 -3.52 -9.94 6.08
CA THR A 95 -3.49 -11.15 6.93
C THR A 95 -3.43 -12.44 6.12
N LYS A 96 -3.69 -12.37 4.80
CA LYS A 96 -3.78 -13.51 3.90
C LYS A 96 -3.13 -13.18 2.55
N GLY A 97 -2.64 -14.22 1.88
CA GLY A 97 -1.92 -14.10 0.61
C GLY A 97 -0.42 -13.92 0.82
N ASP A 98 0.33 -14.01 -0.27
CA ASP A 98 1.80 -13.97 -0.22
C ASP A 98 2.27 -12.53 -0.43
N VAL A 99 2.94 -11.99 0.59
CA VAL A 99 3.51 -10.65 0.60
C VAL A 99 5.03 -10.79 0.67
N VAL A 100 5.73 -10.19 -0.29
CA VAL A 100 7.20 -10.23 -0.40
C VAL A 100 7.85 -9.43 0.71
N SER A 101 7.27 -8.28 1.03
CA SER A 101 7.76 -7.40 2.09
C SER A 101 6.63 -6.52 2.62
N HIS A 102 6.73 -6.15 3.89
CA HIS A 102 5.87 -5.18 4.53
C HIS A 102 6.70 -3.97 4.96
N ILE A 103 6.31 -2.77 4.51
CA ILE A 103 6.99 -1.52 4.83
C ILE A 103 6.07 -0.67 5.70
N ALA A 104 6.44 -0.49 6.97
CA ALA A 104 5.69 0.32 7.92
C ALA A 104 6.61 0.92 8.98
N SER A 105 6.10 1.93 9.68
CA SER A 105 6.70 2.44 10.91
C SER A 105 6.49 1.46 12.06
N ASP A 106 7.33 1.54 13.10
CA ASP A 106 7.09 0.82 14.35
C ASP A 106 5.94 1.48 15.12
N ASN A 107 4.74 0.98 14.89
CA ASN A 107 3.52 1.49 15.52
C ASN A 107 3.49 1.23 17.04
N VAL A 108 4.17 0.19 17.54
CA VAL A 108 4.25 -0.11 18.98
C VAL A 108 5.13 0.93 19.68
N GLN A 109 6.31 1.20 19.11
CA GLN A 109 7.18 2.26 19.59
C GLN A 109 6.48 3.63 19.50
N GLY A 110 5.78 3.91 18.40
CA GLY A 110 4.96 5.11 18.23
C GLY A 110 3.93 5.32 19.34
N GLY A 111 3.15 4.27 19.64
CA GLY A 111 2.17 4.29 20.72
C GLY A 111 2.80 4.51 22.10
N LYS A 112 3.94 3.87 22.37
CA LYS A 112 4.69 4.06 23.62
C LYS A 112 5.15 5.51 23.79
N MET A 113 5.73 6.11 22.75
CA MET A 113 6.19 7.51 22.79
C MET A 113 5.04 8.47 23.10
N ALA A 114 3.87 8.25 22.51
CA ALA A 114 2.68 9.05 22.78
C ALA A 114 2.19 8.89 24.23
N GLY A 115 2.11 7.65 24.72
CA GLY A 115 1.73 7.34 26.10
C GLY A 115 2.68 7.96 27.13
N ASP A 116 3.99 7.81 26.92
CA ASP A 116 5.02 8.39 27.80
C ASP A 116 4.92 9.92 27.86
N TYR A 117 4.64 10.57 26.72
CA TYR A 117 4.45 12.01 26.66
C TYR A 117 3.22 12.48 27.46
N ILE A 118 2.09 11.78 27.33
CA ILE A 118 0.87 12.09 28.09
C ILE A 118 1.13 11.92 29.58
N ALA A 119 1.71 10.78 29.99
CA ALA A 119 2.04 10.51 31.39
C ALA A 119 2.92 11.60 32.01
N LYS A 120 3.90 12.11 31.25
CA LYS A 120 4.77 13.22 31.69
C LYS A 120 4.05 14.57 31.82
N LYS A 121 2.96 14.79 31.06
CA LYS A 121 2.21 16.06 31.06
C LYS A 121 1.03 16.08 32.03
N SER A 122 0.54 14.90 32.43
CA SER A 122 -0.61 14.75 33.33
C SER A 122 -0.25 14.63 34.81
N GLY A 123 1.05 14.63 35.15
CA GLY A 123 1.58 14.81 36.51
C GLY A 123 2.39 16.08 36.63
#